data_AF-A0A3M2L458-F1
#
_entry.id   AF-A0A3M2L458-F1
#
_cell.length_a   1.000
_cell.length_b   1.000
_cell.length_c   1.000
_cell.angle_alpha   90.00
_cell.angle_beta   90.00
_cell.angle_gamma   90.00
#
_symmetry.space_group_name_H-M   'P 1'
#
loop_
_entity.id
_entity.type
_entity.pdbx_description
1 polymer ?
#
loop_
_entity_poly.entity_id
_entity_poly.type
_entity_poly.pdbx_seq_one_letter_code
_entity_poly.pdbx_strand_id
1 'polypeptide(L)'
;MDVDDEATPGPESGPLTPEPVCTPTYTSESDHPGGVQRSITPEESPGRTESELSSDRDRTEQRGATEAPEHGHSDLVAQPHTGHEGGPIIAAEAEAARASTTQHPLGTPGRRFDPRSPFFIGMTGAAGVAVTYGAIQALIAASQVLLLIATALFLAIGLEPVVSWLVRPRFPRWAAVTVVFLVAFGLLAGFLAAAIPPLAGQGSALVHNAPDYVDHLAHRYPLAETLDTRFHLRDRVQQAVGSDPAKLAGGVLGAGRLVFSIVSGTVIVAVLTGYFMANFAQVRASIYRLFPHSRRPRAILIGDQIFAKVGGYILGNLVISVITAVLTFIWLLIFDVPDPLLLSVLVAVLDLIPAVGSTIAGVVVALVALTVSLPVTVATVVFFIVLRLFEDYVLVPRIIGRTVRVPAIVTVVAVLLGGALLGFAGALLAIPVAAAVLLILSETVLPSLDQR
;
A
#
# COMPACT_ATOMS: atom_id res chain seq x y z
N MET A 1 -49.59 48.29 -22.03
CA MET A 1 -49.09 49.07 -23.18
C MET A 1 -47.64 48.67 -23.34
N ASP A 2 -47.24 47.72 -24.17
CA ASP A 2 -47.86 46.88 -25.22
C ASP A 2 -46.96 45.60 -25.28
N VAL A 3 -47.45 44.37 -25.17
CA VAL A 3 -48.04 43.45 -26.16
C VAL A 3 -47.13 43.13 -27.36
N ASP A 4 -46.94 41.81 -27.59
CA ASP A 4 -46.53 41.02 -28.77
C ASP A 4 -45.45 40.00 -28.34
N ASP A 5 -45.72 38.72 -28.02
CA ASP A 5 -46.41 37.62 -28.72
C ASP A 5 -45.71 37.18 -30.02
N GLU A 6 -44.92 36.10 -29.95
CA GLU A 6 -44.73 35.21 -31.11
C GLU A 6 -44.31 33.79 -30.67
N ALA A 7 -45.04 32.81 -31.19
CA ALA A 7 -44.97 31.40 -30.87
C ALA A 7 -44.33 30.58 -32.02
N THR A 8 -43.52 29.58 -31.64
CA THR A 8 -43.29 28.25 -32.27
C THR A 8 -42.83 28.16 -33.75
N PRO A 9 -42.30 27.02 -34.28
CA PRO A 9 -42.37 25.62 -33.81
C PRO A 9 -41.05 24.80 -33.86
N GLY A 10 -41.09 23.58 -33.27
CA GLY A 10 -40.15 22.49 -33.60
C GLY A 10 -40.35 21.99 -35.03
N PRO A 11 -39.54 21.02 -35.54
CA PRO A 11 -39.93 19.62 -35.33
C PRO A 11 -38.78 18.57 -35.39
N GLU A 12 -39.19 17.30 -35.22
CA GLU A 12 -38.60 16.05 -35.76
C GLU A 12 -37.57 15.25 -34.94
N SER A 13 -38.13 14.28 -34.20
CA SER A 13 -37.57 12.97 -33.90
C SER A 13 -37.37 12.12 -35.17
N GLY A 14 -36.15 11.61 -35.38
CA GLY A 14 -35.83 10.54 -36.33
C GLY A 14 -35.20 9.33 -35.63
N PRO A 15 -35.56 8.07 -35.97
CA PRO A 15 -35.15 6.88 -35.25
C PRO A 15 -33.76 6.38 -35.70
N LEU A 16 -32.86 6.12 -34.75
CA LEU A 16 -31.62 5.39 -35.02
C LEU A 16 -31.85 3.89 -34.81
N THR A 17 -31.60 3.16 -35.88
CA THR A 17 -31.73 1.72 -36.11
C THR A 17 -30.88 0.86 -35.15
N PRO A 18 -31.34 -0.34 -34.76
CA PRO A 18 -30.53 -1.28 -33.95
C PRO A 18 -29.46 -1.98 -34.80
N GLU A 19 -28.23 -2.02 -34.29
CA GLU A 19 -27.10 -2.77 -34.87
C GLU A 19 -27.33 -4.30 -34.80
N PRO A 20 -26.83 -5.07 -35.80
CA PRO A 20 -27.01 -6.51 -35.84
C PRO A 20 -26.08 -7.27 -34.88
N VAL A 21 -26.69 -8.16 -34.12
CA VAL A 21 -26.08 -9.16 -33.23
C VAL A 21 -25.21 -10.13 -34.04
N CYS A 22 -23.91 -10.16 -33.76
CA CYS A 22 -23.01 -11.22 -34.25
C CYS A 22 -23.15 -12.48 -33.39
N THR A 23 -23.64 -13.57 -33.99
CA THR A 23 -23.59 -14.94 -33.46
C THR A 23 -22.30 -15.63 -33.90
N PRO A 24 -21.69 -16.49 -33.06
CA PRO A 24 -20.51 -17.25 -33.47
C PRO A 24 -20.92 -18.50 -34.28
N THR A 25 -20.34 -18.62 -35.47
CA THR A 25 -20.41 -19.82 -36.33
C THR A 25 -19.49 -20.91 -35.78
N TYR A 26 -20.04 -22.11 -35.59
CA TYR A 26 -19.30 -23.32 -35.23
C TYR A 26 -18.75 -23.95 -36.52
N THR A 27 -17.44 -23.88 -36.74
CA THR A 27 -16.76 -24.64 -37.80
C THR A 27 -16.13 -25.88 -37.19
N SER A 28 -16.71 -27.03 -37.53
CA SER A 28 -16.14 -28.36 -37.36
C SER A 28 -15.16 -28.59 -38.50
N GLU A 29 -13.86 -28.69 -38.21
CA GLU A 29 -12.87 -29.12 -39.21
C GLU A 29 -11.94 -30.18 -38.61
N SER A 30 -11.95 -31.33 -39.29
CA SER A 30 -11.21 -32.55 -39.04
C SER A 30 -10.04 -32.65 -40.03
N ASP A 31 -8.83 -32.96 -39.54
CA ASP A 31 -7.70 -33.65 -40.22
C ASP A 31 -6.37 -33.30 -39.48
N HIS A 32 -5.34 -34.13 -39.28
CA HIS A 32 -4.95 -35.53 -39.59
C HIS A 32 -3.63 -35.76 -38.75
N PRO A 33 -2.74 -36.76 -38.96
CA PRO A 33 -2.81 -38.20 -38.64
C PRO A 33 -1.55 -38.73 -37.86
N GLY A 34 -1.52 -40.03 -37.56
CA GLY A 34 -0.31 -40.80 -37.22
C GLY A 34 -0.51 -41.68 -35.97
N GLY A 35 -0.38 -43.00 -35.97
CA GLY A 35 0.06 -43.98 -36.95
C GLY A 35 0.37 -45.29 -36.20
N VAL A 36 0.45 -46.39 -36.95
CA VAL A 36 1.03 -47.72 -36.61
C VAL A 36 0.06 -48.87 -36.27
N GLN A 37 -0.21 -49.64 -37.34
CA GLN A 37 -0.36 -51.12 -37.49
C GLN A 37 0.03 -52.00 -36.27
N ARG A 38 -0.54 -53.18 -35.98
CA ARG A 38 -0.76 -54.34 -36.87
C ARG A 38 -1.45 -55.52 -36.13
N SER A 39 -2.15 -56.37 -36.92
CA SER A 39 -2.51 -57.81 -36.76
C SER A 39 -3.42 -58.21 -35.58
N ILE A 40 -4.48 -59.01 -35.76
CA ILE A 40 -4.48 -60.45 -36.12
C ILE A 40 -5.78 -60.83 -36.88
N THR A 41 -5.68 -61.89 -37.69
CA THR A 41 -6.63 -62.55 -38.61
C THR A 41 -7.88 -63.20 -37.97
N PRO A 42 -8.92 -63.53 -38.78
CA PRO A 42 -10.16 -64.19 -38.34
C PRO A 42 -10.13 -65.72 -38.55
N GLU A 43 -10.76 -66.47 -37.65
CA GLU A 43 -11.06 -67.90 -37.85
C GLU A 43 -12.49 -68.23 -37.35
N GLU A 44 -13.02 -69.34 -37.86
CA GLU A 44 -14.40 -69.60 -38.25
C GLU A 44 -15.31 -70.23 -37.14
N SER A 45 -16.62 -70.12 -37.35
CA SER A 45 -17.82 -70.68 -36.66
C SER A 45 -17.73 -72.18 -36.24
N PRO A 46 -18.61 -72.79 -35.39
CA PRO A 46 -20.08 -72.66 -35.47
C PRO A 46 -20.95 -72.79 -34.19
N GLY A 47 -22.15 -72.19 -34.29
CA GLY A 47 -23.46 -72.63 -33.78
C GLY A 47 -23.60 -73.36 -32.44
N ARG A 48 -24.18 -72.67 -31.44
CA ARG A 48 -24.92 -73.29 -30.33
C ARG A 48 -26.41 -72.97 -30.45
N THR A 49 -27.23 -74.02 -30.37
CA THR A 49 -28.68 -74.05 -30.48
C THR A 49 -29.35 -73.40 -29.27
N GLU A 50 -30.48 -72.71 -29.48
CA GLU A 50 -31.26 -71.94 -28.50
C GLU A 50 -31.79 -72.73 -27.28
N SER A 51 -31.54 -74.04 -27.20
CA SER A 51 -31.98 -74.89 -26.08
C SER A 51 -31.05 -74.83 -24.85
N GLU A 52 -29.81 -74.35 -24.98
CA GLU A 52 -28.86 -74.28 -23.84
C GLU A 52 -28.95 -72.95 -23.06
N LEU A 53 -29.55 -71.90 -23.64
CA LEU A 53 -29.69 -70.58 -22.98
C LEU A 53 -30.86 -70.50 -21.98
N SER A 54 -31.80 -71.46 -22.00
CA SER A 54 -32.93 -71.48 -21.05
C SER A 54 -32.58 -72.16 -19.73
N SER A 55 -31.62 -73.10 -19.70
CA SER A 55 -31.27 -73.82 -18.47
C SER A 55 -30.31 -73.04 -17.55
N ASP A 56 -29.59 -72.05 -18.08
CA ASP A 56 -28.69 -71.21 -17.28
C ASP A 56 -29.39 -69.97 -16.70
N ARG A 57 -30.53 -69.56 -17.25
CA ARG A 57 -31.35 -68.49 -16.64
C ARG A 57 -31.98 -68.92 -15.32
N ASP A 58 -32.48 -70.15 -15.23
CA ASP A 58 -33.09 -70.66 -13.99
C ASP A 58 -32.06 -70.94 -12.87
N ARG A 59 -30.78 -71.21 -13.21
CA ARG A 59 -29.72 -71.35 -12.20
C ARG A 59 -29.17 -70.03 -11.70
N THR A 60 -29.36 -68.94 -12.45
CA THR A 60 -28.88 -67.62 -12.06
C THR A 60 -29.90 -66.86 -11.21
N GLU A 61 -31.20 -67.17 -11.34
CA GLU A 61 -32.25 -66.56 -10.50
C GLU A 61 -32.35 -67.18 -9.09
N GLN A 62 -31.87 -68.42 -8.89
CA GLN A 62 -31.93 -69.08 -7.58
C GLN A 62 -30.67 -68.92 -6.70
N ARG A 63 -29.65 -68.19 -7.16
CA ARG A 63 -28.50 -67.77 -6.32
C ARG A 63 -28.65 -66.36 -5.75
N GLY A 64 -29.75 -65.67 -6.01
CA GLY A 64 -29.96 -64.28 -5.61
C GLY A 64 -30.59 -64.05 -4.23
N ALA A 65 -30.74 -65.08 -3.38
CA ALA A 65 -31.60 -64.97 -2.19
C ALA A 65 -31.05 -65.63 -0.92
N THR A 66 -29.75 -65.55 -0.59
CA THR A 66 -29.27 -65.77 0.81
C THR A 66 -27.90 -65.15 1.11
N GLU A 67 -27.63 -63.92 0.72
CA GLU A 67 -26.48 -63.18 1.28
C GLU A 67 -26.98 -61.86 1.89
N ALA A 68 -27.31 -61.93 3.18
CA ALA A 68 -27.37 -60.73 4.01
C ALA A 68 -25.95 -60.11 4.04
N PRO A 69 -25.80 -58.78 4.04
CA PRO A 69 -24.49 -58.15 4.11
C PRO A 69 -23.91 -58.38 5.51
N GLU A 70 -23.20 -59.49 5.65
CA GLU A 70 -22.35 -59.74 6.79
C GLU A 70 -21.12 -58.82 6.63
N HIS A 71 -20.84 -58.01 7.65
CA HIS A 71 -19.67 -57.12 7.81
C HIS A 71 -19.85 -55.68 7.29
N GLY A 72 -20.50 -54.85 8.12
CA GLY A 72 -20.36 -53.39 8.09
C GLY A 72 -19.03 -52.87 8.64
N HIS A 73 -18.03 -53.76 8.78
CA HIS A 73 -16.70 -53.45 9.28
C HIS A 73 -15.68 -53.60 8.16
N SER A 74 -14.76 -52.66 8.06
CA SER A 74 -13.68 -52.74 7.08
C SER A 74 -12.61 -53.70 7.57
N ASP A 75 -12.28 -54.72 6.76
CA ASP A 75 -11.21 -55.69 7.06
C ASP A 75 -9.82 -55.05 7.26
N LEU A 76 -9.68 -53.77 6.91
CA LEU A 76 -8.45 -52.99 7.05
C LEU A 76 -8.34 -52.23 8.39
N VAL A 77 -9.40 -52.20 9.22
CA VAL A 77 -9.45 -51.39 10.44
C VAL A 77 -9.98 -52.22 11.63
N ALA A 78 -9.04 -52.78 12.41
CA ALA A 78 -9.26 -53.48 13.69
C ALA A 78 -10.28 -54.65 13.69
N GLN A 79 -10.26 -55.47 14.74
CA GLN A 79 -11.25 -56.55 14.92
C GLN A 79 -12.50 -56.00 15.62
N PRO A 80 -13.72 -56.50 15.29
CA PRO A 80 -14.95 -56.05 15.92
C PRO A 80 -14.93 -56.25 17.44
N HIS A 81 -15.61 -55.36 18.16
CA HIS A 81 -15.62 -55.37 19.63
C HIS A 81 -16.26 -56.67 20.13
N THR A 82 -15.52 -57.45 20.93
CA THR A 82 -16.03 -58.71 21.51
C THR A 82 -16.74 -58.44 22.83
N GLY A 83 -17.64 -59.35 23.24
CA GLY A 83 -18.67 -59.16 24.27
C GLY A 83 -18.25 -58.70 25.68
N HIS A 84 -16.97 -58.45 25.94
CA HIS A 84 -16.44 -57.92 27.20
C HIS A 84 -16.14 -56.41 27.19
N GLU A 85 -16.20 -55.71 26.04
CA GLU A 85 -15.64 -54.35 25.91
C GLU A 85 -16.64 -53.21 25.66
N GLY A 86 -17.95 -53.47 25.70
CA GLY A 86 -18.95 -52.39 25.74
C GLY A 86 -20.23 -52.68 24.97
N GLY A 87 -21.26 -53.15 25.68
CA GLY A 87 -22.60 -53.42 25.13
C GLY A 87 -23.20 -52.31 24.26
N PRO A 88 -23.03 -51.01 24.56
CA PRO A 88 -23.55 -49.92 23.72
C PRO A 88 -22.88 -49.84 22.34
N ILE A 89 -21.58 -50.14 22.26
CA ILE A 89 -20.80 -50.04 21.02
C ILE A 89 -21.10 -51.23 20.12
N ILE A 90 -21.19 -52.44 20.67
CA ILE A 90 -21.57 -53.65 19.93
C ILE A 90 -22.97 -53.51 19.33
N ALA A 91 -23.92 -52.93 20.09
CA ALA A 91 -25.25 -52.64 19.58
C ALA A 91 -25.23 -51.62 18.43
N ALA A 92 -24.40 -50.57 18.53
CA ALA A 92 -24.24 -49.57 17.50
C ALA A 92 -23.56 -50.10 16.23
N GLU A 93 -22.56 -50.98 16.37
CA GLU A 93 -21.91 -51.66 15.23
C GLU A 93 -22.88 -52.59 14.49
N ALA A 94 -23.71 -53.34 15.24
CA ALA A 94 -24.74 -54.19 14.67
C ALA A 94 -25.85 -53.39 13.96
N GLU A 95 -26.12 -52.16 14.39
CA GLU A 95 -27.05 -51.24 13.74
C GLU A 95 -26.44 -50.58 12.49
N ALA A 96 -25.15 -50.21 12.55
CA ALA A 96 -24.41 -49.69 11.41
C ALA A 96 -24.27 -50.71 10.27
N ALA A 97 -24.00 -51.98 10.60
CA ALA A 97 -23.95 -53.07 9.62
C ALA A 97 -25.28 -53.23 8.87
N ARG A 98 -26.41 -53.10 9.58
CA ARG A 98 -27.76 -53.14 8.98
C ARG A 98 -28.10 -51.89 8.16
N ALA A 99 -27.50 -50.75 8.47
CA ALA A 99 -27.71 -49.50 7.75
C ALA A 99 -26.89 -49.41 6.45
N SER A 100 -25.82 -50.20 6.32
CA SER A 100 -24.99 -50.26 5.11
C SER A 100 -25.66 -51.06 3.99
N THR A 101 -25.67 -50.52 2.77
CA THR A 101 -26.19 -51.21 1.57
C THR A 101 -25.21 -51.04 0.41
N THR A 102 -25.29 -51.89 -0.61
CA THR A 102 -24.42 -51.81 -1.81
C THR A 102 -24.50 -50.47 -2.54
N GLN A 103 -25.61 -49.74 -2.44
CA GLN A 103 -25.76 -48.38 -2.99
C GLN A 103 -25.35 -47.26 -2.03
N HIS A 104 -25.42 -47.50 -0.71
CA HIS A 104 -25.03 -46.55 0.33
C HIS A 104 -24.16 -47.27 1.38
N PRO A 105 -22.86 -47.49 1.08
CA PRO A 105 -21.97 -48.29 1.94
C PRO A 105 -21.73 -47.66 3.32
N LEU A 106 -22.02 -46.35 3.48
CA LEU A 106 -21.91 -45.62 4.75
C LEU A 106 -23.28 -45.27 5.37
N GLY A 107 -24.36 -45.90 4.89
CA GLY A 107 -25.73 -45.57 5.28
C GLY A 107 -26.29 -44.34 4.57
N THR A 108 -27.56 -44.04 4.82
CA THR A 108 -28.19 -42.83 4.28
C THR A 108 -27.68 -41.59 5.03
N PRO A 109 -27.33 -40.50 4.32
CA PRO A 109 -26.90 -39.27 4.99
C PRO A 109 -27.94 -38.83 6.02
N GLY A 110 -27.51 -38.64 7.27
CA GLY A 110 -28.37 -38.16 8.34
C GLY A 110 -28.98 -36.79 8.02
N ARG A 111 -29.97 -36.37 8.83
CA ARG A 111 -30.63 -35.07 8.64
C ARG A 111 -29.58 -33.96 8.60
N ARG A 112 -29.56 -33.19 7.50
CA ARG A 112 -28.66 -32.02 7.36
C ARG A 112 -28.83 -31.11 8.58
N PHE A 113 -27.73 -30.55 9.07
CA PHE A 113 -27.78 -29.53 10.12
C PHE A 113 -28.77 -28.44 9.70
N ASP A 114 -29.71 -28.11 10.61
CA ASP A 114 -30.69 -27.07 10.32
C ASP A 114 -29.99 -25.71 10.40
N PRO A 115 -29.82 -24.99 9.28
CA PRO A 115 -29.15 -23.70 9.25
C PRO A 115 -29.93 -22.63 10.05
N ARG A 116 -31.19 -22.90 10.42
CA ARG A 116 -32.02 -22.03 11.25
C ARG A 116 -31.97 -22.36 12.74
N SER A 117 -31.24 -23.40 13.15
CA SER A 117 -31.10 -23.72 14.57
C SER A 117 -30.37 -22.58 15.30
N PRO A 118 -30.85 -22.15 16.49
CA PRO A 118 -30.23 -21.05 17.24
C PRO A 118 -28.74 -21.30 17.53
N PHE A 119 -28.35 -22.56 17.73
CA PHE A 119 -26.97 -22.98 17.93
C PHE A 119 -26.10 -22.77 16.68
N PHE A 120 -26.58 -23.15 15.49
CA PHE A 120 -25.81 -22.97 14.25
C PHE A 120 -25.69 -21.48 13.87
N ILE A 121 -26.75 -20.69 14.08
CA ILE A 121 -26.71 -19.22 13.89
C ILE A 121 -25.71 -18.59 14.87
N GLY A 122 -25.73 -18.99 16.14
CA GLY A 122 -24.79 -18.52 17.15
C GLY A 122 -23.34 -18.88 16.82
N MET A 123 -23.09 -20.13 16.41
CA MET A 123 -21.76 -20.62 16.04
C MET A 123 -21.21 -19.94 14.78
N THR A 124 -22.02 -19.82 13.72
CA THR A 124 -21.60 -19.15 12.48
C THR A 124 -21.39 -17.64 12.68
N GLY A 125 -22.23 -16.99 13.49
CA GLY A 125 -22.04 -15.60 13.91
C GLY A 125 -20.74 -15.42 14.70
N ALA A 126 -20.50 -16.26 15.72
CA ALA A 126 -19.28 -16.22 16.52
C ALA A 126 -18.02 -16.50 15.68
N ALA A 127 -18.07 -17.47 14.77
CA ALA A 127 -16.99 -17.76 13.83
C ALA A 127 -16.74 -16.58 12.89
N GLY A 128 -17.79 -15.94 12.36
CA GLY A 128 -17.68 -14.73 11.54
C GLY A 128 -17.02 -13.57 12.30
N VAL A 129 -17.42 -13.34 13.55
CA VAL A 129 -16.81 -12.32 14.42
C VAL A 129 -15.34 -12.66 14.72
N ALA A 130 -15.03 -13.91 15.06
CA ALA A 130 -13.67 -14.35 15.35
C ALA A 130 -12.74 -14.21 14.13
N VAL A 131 -13.21 -14.60 12.93
CA VAL A 131 -12.47 -14.42 11.68
C VAL A 131 -12.27 -12.95 11.36
N THR A 132 -13.30 -12.12 11.54
CA THR A 132 -13.20 -10.67 11.31
C THR A 132 -12.24 -10.02 12.29
N TYR A 133 -12.30 -10.37 13.57
CA TYR A 133 -11.40 -9.88 14.61
C TYR A 133 -9.95 -10.31 14.33
N GLY A 134 -9.73 -11.58 13.99
CA GLY A 134 -8.42 -12.10 13.60
C GLY A 134 -7.87 -11.39 12.37
N ALA A 135 -8.70 -11.13 11.36
CA ALA A 135 -8.31 -10.38 10.17
C ALA A 135 -7.95 -8.93 10.49
N ILE A 136 -8.70 -8.25 11.37
CA ILE A 136 -8.39 -6.90 11.84
C ILE A 136 -7.05 -6.89 12.60
N GLN A 137 -6.81 -7.86 13.49
CA GLN A 137 -5.55 -7.96 14.22
C GLN A 137 -4.37 -8.24 13.30
N ALA A 138 -4.53 -9.14 12.32
CA ALA A 138 -3.53 -9.39 11.30
C ALA A 138 -3.23 -8.13 10.48
N LEU A 139 -4.25 -7.34 10.13
CA LEU A 139 -4.08 -6.08 9.43
C LEU A 139 -3.35 -5.02 10.27
N ILE A 140 -3.67 -4.91 11.57
CA ILE A 140 -2.98 -4.01 12.50
C ILE A 140 -1.51 -4.44 12.65
N ALA A 141 -1.25 -5.74 12.82
CA ALA A 141 0.11 -6.26 12.92
C ALA A 141 0.90 -6.05 11.61
N ALA A 142 0.26 -6.20 10.45
CA ALA A 142 0.86 -5.98 9.14
C ALA A 142 0.93 -4.50 8.72
N SER A 143 0.28 -3.59 9.46
CA SER A 143 0.14 -2.18 9.08
C SER A 143 1.49 -1.49 8.83
N GLN A 144 2.51 -1.80 9.65
CA GLN A 144 3.85 -1.25 9.49
C GLN A 144 4.51 -1.72 8.19
N VAL A 145 4.36 -3.00 7.84
CA VAL A 145 4.90 -3.56 6.59
C VAL A 145 4.14 -3.00 5.38
N LEU A 146 2.81 -2.92 5.47
CA LEU A 146 1.95 -2.32 4.45
C LEU A 146 2.31 -0.86 4.20
N LEU A 147 2.61 -0.10 5.26
CA LEU A 147 3.05 1.28 5.18
C LEU A 147 4.42 1.39 4.49
N LEU A 148 5.39 0.53 4.82
CA LEU A 148 6.68 0.50 4.12
C LEU A 148 6.50 0.18 2.63
N ILE A 149 5.64 -0.79 2.28
CA ILE A 149 5.30 -1.12 0.91
C ILE A 149 4.63 0.06 0.20
N ALA A 150 3.68 0.73 0.86
CA ALA A 150 2.98 1.88 0.32
C ALA A 150 3.92 3.07 0.10
N THR A 151 4.79 3.39 1.06
CA THR A 151 5.83 4.41 0.92
C THR A 151 6.79 4.06 -0.21
N ALA A 152 7.23 2.81 -0.31
CA ALA A 152 8.14 2.39 -1.36
C ALA A 152 7.51 2.47 -2.76
N LEU A 153 6.24 2.06 -2.88
CA LEU A 153 5.46 2.16 -4.12
C LEU A 153 5.22 3.63 -4.49
N PHE A 154 4.91 4.47 -3.52
CA PHE A 154 4.75 5.91 -3.71
C PHE A 154 6.03 6.55 -4.28
N LEU A 155 7.18 6.28 -3.66
CA LEU A 155 8.47 6.75 -4.16
C LEU A 155 8.78 6.17 -5.55
N ALA A 156 8.44 4.90 -5.80
CA ALA A 156 8.63 4.29 -7.12
C ALA A 156 7.80 5.00 -8.21
N ILE A 157 6.53 5.31 -7.93
CA ILE A 157 5.66 6.07 -8.85
C ILE A 157 6.21 7.48 -9.09
N GLY A 158 6.75 8.13 -8.05
CA GLY A 158 7.32 9.48 -8.15
C GLY A 158 8.62 9.56 -8.94
N LEU A 159 9.44 8.52 -8.87
CA LEU A 159 10.71 8.43 -9.58
C LEU A 159 10.57 7.79 -10.98
N GLU A 160 9.43 7.15 -11.27
CA GLU A 160 9.16 6.52 -12.57
C GLU A 160 9.28 7.49 -13.76
N PRO A 161 8.81 8.76 -13.70
CA PRO A 161 9.05 9.74 -14.77
C PRO A 161 10.53 9.96 -15.05
N VAL A 162 11.37 10.00 -14.00
CA VAL A 162 12.82 10.19 -14.13
C VAL A 162 13.47 8.96 -14.77
N VAL A 163 13.07 7.76 -14.34
CA VAL A 163 13.57 6.50 -14.92
C VAL A 163 13.12 6.35 -16.37
N SER A 164 11.84 6.56 -16.66
CA SER A 164 11.30 6.43 -18.03
C SER A 164 11.93 7.44 -18.99
N TRP A 165 12.27 8.65 -18.54
CA TRP A 165 13.04 9.61 -19.32
C TRP A 165 14.49 9.15 -19.60
N LEU A 166 15.09 8.42 -18.67
CA LEU A 166 16.45 7.88 -18.78
C LEU A 166 16.51 6.59 -19.61
N VAL A 167 15.43 5.80 -19.64
CA VAL A 167 15.30 4.60 -20.47
C VAL A 167 15.31 5.00 -21.94
N ARG A 168 16.34 4.55 -22.65
CA ARG A 168 16.54 4.76 -24.10
C ARG A 168 16.79 3.40 -24.76
N PRO A 169 16.76 3.27 -26.10
CA PRO A 169 16.98 1.99 -26.78
C PRO A 169 18.29 1.27 -26.42
N ARG A 170 19.31 2.01 -25.95
CA ARG A 170 20.60 1.46 -25.48
C ARG A 170 20.77 1.43 -23.96
N PHE A 171 19.78 1.90 -23.19
CA PHE A 171 19.87 2.00 -21.74
C PHE A 171 18.78 1.15 -21.09
N PRO A 172 19.11 -0.08 -20.65
CA PRO A 172 18.12 -1.00 -20.11
C PRO A 172 17.56 -0.47 -18.79
N ARG A 173 16.32 -0.83 -18.48
CA ARG A 173 15.58 -0.30 -17.32
C ARG A 173 16.33 -0.48 -15.99
N TRP A 174 16.99 -1.62 -15.78
CA TRP A 174 17.76 -1.86 -14.56
C TRP A 174 18.90 -0.84 -14.39
N ALA A 175 19.58 -0.45 -15.48
CA ALA A 175 20.64 0.55 -15.43
C ALA A 175 20.10 1.95 -15.14
N ALA A 176 18.91 2.29 -15.68
CA ALA A 176 18.21 3.52 -15.35
C ALA A 176 17.85 3.62 -13.87
N VAL A 177 17.30 2.54 -13.30
CA VAL A 177 17.02 2.45 -11.87
C VAL A 177 18.32 2.61 -11.07
N THR A 178 19.38 1.86 -11.40
CA THR A 178 20.66 1.96 -10.70
C THR A 178 21.24 3.38 -10.72
N VAL A 179 21.22 4.06 -11.87
CA VAL A 179 21.72 5.45 -11.96
C VAL A 179 20.90 6.40 -11.11
N VAL A 180 19.57 6.32 -11.15
CA VAL A 180 18.70 7.17 -10.31
C VAL A 180 18.98 6.94 -8.82
N PHE A 181 19.16 5.70 -8.41
CA PHE A 181 19.53 5.37 -7.03
C PHE A 181 20.92 5.86 -6.65
N LEU A 182 21.93 5.70 -7.50
CA LEU A 182 23.27 6.20 -7.27
C LEU A 182 23.30 7.72 -7.13
N VAL A 183 22.55 8.44 -7.98
CA VAL A 183 22.42 9.89 -7.88
C VAL A 183 21.70 10.29 -6.60
N ALA A 184 20.56 9.67 -6.28
CA ALA A 184 19.79 9.99 -5.08
C ALA A 184 20.59 9.72 -3.79
N PHE A 185 21.19 8.53 -3.65
CA PHE A 185 22.03 8.19 -2.50
C PHE A 185 23.32 8.98 -2.47
N GLY A 186 23.92 9.28 -3.62
CA GLY A 186 25.11 10.13 -3.71
C GLY A 186 24.84 11.55 -3.23
N LEU A 187 23.72 12.15 -3.64
CA LEU A 187 23.28 13.46 -3.17
C LEU A 187 22.98 13.45 -1.67
N LEU A 188 22.28 12.42 -1.18
CA LEU A 188 21.96 12.29 0.24
C LEU A 188 23.23 12.08 1.10
N ALA A 189 24.13 11.19 0.68
CA ALA A 189 25.38 10.92 1.38
C ALA A 189 26.30 12.15 1.35
N GLY A 190 26.39 12.83 0.21
CA GLY A 190 27.14 14.09 0.07
C GLY A 190 26.58 15.18 0.97
N PHE A 191 25.25 15.33 1.01
CA PHE A 191 24.58 16.25 1.92
C PHE A 191 24.87 15.92 3.39
N LEU A 192 24.69 14.66 3.81
CA LEU A 192 24.97 14.25 5.19
C LEU A 192 26.44 14.44 5.55
N ALA A 193 27.37 14.14 4.64
CA ALA A 193 28.80 14.36 4.85
C ALA A 193 29.15 15.86 5.00
N ALA A 194 28.45 16.74 4.28
CA ALA A 194 28.60 18.19 4.42
C ALA A 194 27.87 18.76 5.64
N ALA A 195 26.76 18.14 6.06
CA ALA A 195 25.89 18.59 7.14
C ALA A 195 26.41 18.21 8.53
N ILE A 196 26.87 16.97 8.69
CA ILE A 196 27.25 16.42 9.99
C ILE A 196 28.37 17.23 10.66
N PRO A 197 29.48 17.61 9.98
CA PRO A 197 30.56 18.35 10.61
C PRO A 197 30.16 19.71 11.21
N PRO A 198 29.48 20.62 10.48
CA PRO A 198 29.04 21.89 11.05
C PRO A 198 27.96 21.69 12.12
N LEU A 199 27.04 20.74 11.97
CA LEU A 199 26.04 20.46 13.02
C LEU A 199 26.69 19.92 14.30
N ALA A 200 27.68 19.04 14.18
CA ALA A 200 28.43 18.53 15.32
C ALA A 200 29.29 19.62 15.97
N GLY A 201 29.96 20.45 15.15
CA GLY A 201 30.77 21.57 15.63
C GLY A 201 29.93 22.65 16.33
N GLN A 202 28.82 23.08 15.71
CA GLN A 202 27.90 24.08 16.25
C GLN A 202 27.14 23.56 17.47
N GLY A 203 26.69 22.30 17.44
CA GLY A 203 26.05 21.65 18.59
C GLY A 203 27.00 21.54 19.78
N SER A 204 28.25 21.13 19.54
CA SER A 204 29.29 21.09 20.58
C SER A 204 29.59 22.48 21.12
N ALA A 205 29.76 23.49 20.25
CA ALA A 205 30.01 24.87 20.65
C ALA A 205 28.83 25.44 21.46
N LEU A 206 27.59 25.14 21.09
CA LEU A 206 26.41 25.56 21.84
C LEU A 206 26.37 24.92 23.23
N VAL A 207 26.69 23.63 23.34
CA VAL A 207 26.72 22.93 24.64
C VAL A 207 27.84 23.46 25.54
N HIS A 208 29.01 23.75 24.97
CA HIS A 208 30.17 24.25 25.73
C HIS A 208 30.04 25.73 26.10
N ASN A 209 29.45 26.56 25.22
CA ASN A 209 29.30 28.00 25.42
C ASN A 209 27.92 28.40 25.98
N ALA A 210 26.99 27.44 26.14
CA ALA A 210 25.68 27.66 26.75
C ALA A 210 25.75 28.36 28.13
N PRO A 211 26.68 27.99 29.04
CA PRO A 211 26.81 28.67 30.33
C PRO A 211 27.09 30.17 30.15
N ASP A 212 28.03 30.51 29.26
CA ASP A 212 28.41 31.90 28.98
C ASP A 212 27.27 32.71 28.35
N TYR A 213 26.47 32.10 27.46
CA TYR A 213 25.29 32.76 26.90
C TYR A 213 24.21 33.03 27.94
N VAL A 214 23.96 32.08 28.85
CA VAL A 214 23.01 32.26 29.95
C VAL A 214 23.49 33.36 30.89
N ASP A 215 24.79 33.40 31.19
CA ASP A 215 25.38 34.44 32.03
C ASP A 215 25.28 35.82 31.38
N HIS A 216 25.53 35.93 30.07
CA HIS A 216 25.40 37.19 29.34
C HIS A 216 23.95 37.67 29.24
N LEU A 217 22.99 36.77 29.08
CA LEU A 217 21.57 37.12 29.04
C LEU A 217 21.03 37.55 30.41
N ALA A 218 21.43 36.85 31.48
CA ALA A 218 21.07 37.18 32.86
C ALA A 218 21.57 38.58 33.27
N HIS A 219 22.78 38.96 32.83
CA HIS A 219 23.34 40.29 33.11
C HIS A 219 22.71 41.41 32.28
N ARG A 220 22.17 41.12 31.09
CA ARG A 220 21.63 42.13 30.16
C ARG A 220 20.14 42.42 30.36
N TYR A 221 19.36 41.46 30.87
CA TYR A 221 17.91 41.60 31.04
C TYR A 221 17.43 41.11 32.42
N PRO A 222 16.84 41.97 33.27
CA PRO A 222 16.35 41.59 34.61
C PRO A 222 15.17 40.59 34.58
N LEU A 223 14.54 40.39 33.42
CA LEU A 223 13.54 39.35 33.17
C LEU A 223 14.14 37.94 33.06
N ALA A 224 15.42 37.81 32.71
CA ALA A 224 16.11 36.53 32.62
C ALA A 224 16.52 36.00 34.01
N GLU A 225 16.88 36.89 34.93
CA GLU A 225 17.18 36.57 36.33
C GLU A 225 15.98 35.96 37.05
N THR A 226 14.77 36.47 36.78
CA THR A 226 13.52 35.92 37.33
C THR A 226 13.11 34.58 36.72
N LEU A 227 13.54 34.26 35.49
CA LEU A 227 13.29 32.95 34.87
C LEU A 227 14.28 31.89 35.36
N ASP A 228 15.56 32.24 35.48
CA ASP A 228 16.61 31.34 35.96
C ASP A 228 16.36 30.90 37.42
N THR A 229 15.96 31.84 38.29
CA THR A 229 15.65 31.57 39.70
C THR A 229 14.39 30.70 39.88
N ARG A 230 13.45 30.71 38.93
CA ARG A 230 12.17 29.98 39.01
C ARG A 230 12.21 28.59 38.40
N PHE A 231 13.06 28.38 37.40
CA PHE A 231 13.13 27.15 36.62
C PHE A 231 14.47 26.40 36.75
N HIS A 232 15.43 26.93 37.51
CA HIS A 232 16.76 26.33 37.73
C HIS A 232 17.44 25.96 36.40
N LEU A 233 17.44 26.89 35.44
CA LEU A 233 17.98 26.61 34.10
C LEU A 233 19.47 26.24 34.18
N ARG A 234 20.24 26.93 35.03
CA ARG A 234 21.65 26.60 35.30
C ARG A 234 21.85 25.16 35.78
N ASP A 235 21.07 24.71 36.77
CA ASP A 235 21.20 23.36 37.33
C ASP A 235 20.76 22.29 36.31
N ARG A 236 19.72 22.57 35.51
CA ARG A 236 19.26 21.66 34.45
C ARG A 236 20.26 21.56 33.30
N VAL A 237 20.91 22.66 32.92
CA VAL A 237 21.98 22.69 31.93
C VAL A 237 23.21 21.97 32.47
N GLN A 238 23.65 22.25 33.70
CA GLN A 238 24.77 21.53 34.31
C GLN A 238 24.50 20.05 34.54
N GLN A 239 23.25 19.66 34.82
CA GLN A 239 22.85 18.26 34.95
C GLN A 239 22.69 17.55 33.59
N ALA A 240 22.43 18.30 32.51
CA ALA A 240 22.40 17.81 31.13
C ALA A 240 23.82 17.70 30.52
N VAL A 241 24.72 18.61 30.90
CA VAL A 241 26.15 18.61 30.53
C VAL A 241 26.97 17.67 31.43
N GLY A 242 26.50 17.45 32.66
CA GLY A 242 27.09 16.55 33.65
C GLY A 242 27.18 15.13 33.11
N SER A 243 28.41 14.74 32.79
CA SER A 243 28.83 13.50 32.15
C SER A 243 28.67 12.29 33.08
N ASP A 244 27.43 11.95 33.43
CA ASP A 244 27.14 10.67 34.04
C ASP A 244 27.42 9.56 33.01
N PRO A 245 28.45 8.71 33.20
CA PRO A 245 28.88 7.73 32.19
C PRO A 245 27.74 6.78 31.82
N ALA A 246 26.83 6.51 32.77
CA ALA A 246 25.65 5.69 32.53
C ALA A 246 24.62 6.37 31.61
N LYS A 247 24.44 7.70 31.72
CA LYS A 247 23.55 8.48 30.83
C LYS A 247 24.17 8.68 29.46
N LEU A 248 25.48 8.86 29.38
CA LEU A 248 26.21 8.89 28.11
C LEU A 248 26.13 7.53 27.39
N ALA A 249 26.36 6.43 28.10
CA ALA A 249 26.22 5.08 27.54
C ALA A 249 24.78 4.78 27.10
N GLY A 250 23.77 5.15 27.91
CA GLY A 250 22.35 5.02 27.55
C GLY A 250 21.96 5.90 26.36
N GLY A 251 22.46 7.13 26.29
CA GLY A 251 22.26 8.06 25.18
C GLY A 251 22.91 7.57 23.88
N VAL A 252 24.14 7.04 23.95
CA VAL A 252 24.84 6.46 22.80
C VAL A 252 24.15 5.19 22.31
N LEU A 253 23.71 4.28 23.19
CA LEU A 253 22.93 3.12 22.79
C LEU A 253 21.58 3.52 22.19
N GLY A 254 20.90 4.52 22.76
CA GLY A 254 19.64 5.04 22.25
C GLY A 254 19.79 5.67 20.87
N ALA A 255 20.80 6.52 20.69
CA ALA A 255 21.16 7.11 19.40
C ALA A 255 21.55 6.03 18.39
N GLY A 256 22.36 5.04 18.78
CA GLY A 256 22.74 3.91 17.95
C GLY A 256 21.54 3.09 17.48
N ARG A 257 20.58 2.80 18.37
CA ARG A 257 19.31 2.14 18.01
C ARG A 257 18.47 2.98 17.07
N LEU A 258 18.38 4.29 17.30
CA LEU A 258 17.64 5.20 16.42
C LEU A 258 18.26 5.24 15.03
N VAL A 259 19.57 5.44 14.92
CA VAL A 259 20.31 5.45 13.65
C VAL A 259 20.15 4.10 12.95
N PHE A 260 20.32 2.98 13.66
CA PHE A 260 20.11 1.65 13.09
C PHE A 260 18.67 1.46 12.58
N SER A 261 17.66 1.90 13.34
CA SER A 261 16.26 1.84 12.92
C SER A 261 15.99 2.69 11.68
N ILE A 262 16.56 3.89 11.60
CA ILE A 262 16.42 4.78 10.44
C ILE A 262 17.10 4.14 9.23
N VAL A 263 18.37 3.74 9.36
CA VAL A 263 19.15 3.13 8.28
C VAL A 263 18.48 1.85 7.78
N SER A 264 18.08 0.94 8.67
CA SER A 264 17.40 -0.30 8.28
C SER A 264 16.07 -0.02 7.57
N GLY A 265 15.24 0.89 8.08
CA GLY A 265 14.00 1.32 7.44
C GLY A 265 14.24 1.94 6.06
N THR A 266 15.22 2.85 5.94
CA THR A 266 15.60 3.48 4.67
C THR A 266 16.11 2.46 3.67
N VAL A 267 16.93 1.49 4.08
CA VAL A 267 17.42 0.42 3.20
C VAL A 267 16.27 -0.44 2.71
N ILE A 268 15.34 -0.84 3.59
CA ILE A 268 14.16 -1.63 3.19
C ILE A 268 13.32 -0.87 2.17
N VAL A 269 12.97 0.39 2.47
CA VAL A 269 12.18 1.23 1.56
C VAL A 269 12.90 1.39 0.22
N ALA A 270 14.21 1.66 0.23
CA ALA A 270 15.01 1.81 -0.97
C ALA A 270 15.05 0.54 -1.82
N VAL A 271 15.24 -0.63 -1.20
CA VAL A 271 15.22 -1.93 -1.90
C VAL A 271 13.85 -2.19 -2.51
N LEU A 272 12.77 -1.97 -1.77
CA LEU A 272 11.40 -2.13 -2.30
C LEU A 272 11.11 -1.13 -3.43
N THR A 273 11.51 0.12 -3.29
CA THR A 273 11.36 1.15 -4.33
C THR A 273 12.13 0.75 -5.59
N GLY A 274 13.36 0.26 -5.44
CA GLY A 274 14.16 -0.24 -6.57
C GLY A 274 13.52 -1.43 -7.26
N TYR A 275 13.00 -2.39 -6.49
CA TYR A 275 12.26 -3.53 -7.02
C TYR A 275 10.98 -3.10 -7.78
N PHE A 276 10.15 -2.23 -7.18
CA PHE A 276 8.93 -1.75 -7.83
C PHE A 276 9.21 -0.93 -9.08
N MET A 277 10.28 -0.15 -9.10
CA MET A 277 10.68 0.65 -10.25
C MET A 277 11.28 -0.20 -11.37
N ALA A 278 12.03 -1.26 -11.03
CA ALA A 278 12.53 -2.23 -12.02
C ALA A 278 11.40 -3.06 -12.63
N ASN A 279 10.40 -3.45 -11.83
CA ASN A 279 9.30 -4.33 -12.21
C ASN A 279 7.95 -3.59 -12.36
N PHE A 280 7.94 -2.28 -12.58
CA PHE A 280 6.73 -1.45 -12.50
C PHE A 280 5.58 -1.94 -13.40
N ALA A 281 5.90 -2.34 -14.63
CA ALA A 281 4.91 -2.88 -15.57
C ALA A 281 4.23 -4.15 -15.03
N GLN A 282 4.99 -5.02 -14.37
CA GLN A 282 4.50 -6.26 -13.78
C GLN A 282 3.70 -5.99 -12.50
N VAL A 283 4.15 -5.05 -11.66
CA VAL A 283 3.41 -4.59 -10.47
C VAL A 283 2.05 -4.05 -10.89
N ARG A 284 2.01 -3.16 -11.89
CA ARG A 284 0.80 -2.58 -12.44
C ARG A 284 -0.16 -3.63 -13.01
N ALA A 285 0.36 -4.55 -13.81
CA ALA A 285 -0.45 -5.66 -14.34
C ALA A 285 -1.01 -6.55 -13.22
N SER A 286 -0.25 -6.79 -12.15
CA SER A 286 -0.69 -7.58 -11.00
C SER A 286 -1.80 -6.89 -10.22
N ILE A 287 -1.71 -5.57 -10.03
CA ILE A 287 -2.78 -4.76 -9.42
C ILE A 287 -4.07 -4.87 -10.24
N TYR A 288 -3.99 -4.74 -11.57
CA TYR A 288 -5.17 -4.82 -12.43
C TYR A 288 -5.81 -6.22 -12.50
N ARG A 289 -5.05 -7.28 -12.21
CA ARG A 289 -5.58 -8.65 -12.15
C ARG A 289 -6.50 -8.90 -10.96
N LEU A 290 -6.39 -8.09 -9.90
CA LEU A 290 -7.28 -8.15 -8.73
C LEU A 290 -8.72 -7.75 -9.07
N PHE A 291 -8.93 -7.02 -10.17
CA PHE A 291 -10.26 -6.61 -10.63
C PHE A 291 -10.92 -7.71 -11.48
N PRO A 292 -12.25 -7.92 -11.35
CA PRO A 292 -13.01 -8.81 -12.21
C PRO A 292 -12.86 -8.47 -13.69
N HIS A 293 -12.86 -9.48 -14.56
CA HIS A 293 -12.59 -9.32 -15.99
C HIS A 293 -13.43 -8.22 -16.66
N SER A 294 -14.73 -8.14 -16.31
CA SER A 294 -15.67 -7.14 -16.84
C SER A 294 -15.31 -5.69 -16.48
N ARG A 295 -14.58 -5.45 -15.40
CA ARG A 295 -14.21 -4.10 -14.92
C ARG A 295 -12.74 -3.73 -15.20
N ARG A 296 -11.93 -4.67 -15.68
CA ARG A 296 -10.48 -4.45 -15.93
C ARG A 296 -10.19 -3.27 -16.88
N PRO A 297 -10.89 -3.08 -18.01
CA PRO A 297 -10.61 -1.94 -18.89
C PRO A 297 -10.76 -0.59 -18.18
N ARG A 298 -11.85 -0.40 -17.41
CA ARG A 298 -12.09 0.83 -16.65
C ARG A 298 -11.08 1.00 -15.52
N ALA A 299 -10.71 -0.08 -14.83
CA ALA A 299 -9.69 -0.05 -13.78
C ALA A 299 -8.31 0.36 -14.32
N ILE A 300 -7.94 -0.08 -15.53
CA ILE A 300 -6.69 0.32 -16.20
C ILE A 300 -6.69 1.82 -16.49
N LEU A 301 -7.78 2.35 -17.07
CA LEU A 301 -7.88 3.77 -17.41
C LEU A 301 -7.78 4.67 -16.18
N ILE A 302 -8.51 4.35 -15.11
CA ILE A 302 -8.49 5.12 -13.86
C ILE A 302 -7.14 4.96 -13.16
N GLY A 303 -6.63 3.73 -13.07
CA GLY A 303 -5.36 3.43 -12.41
C GLY A 303 -4.18 4.13 -13.07
N ASP A 304 -4.07 4.09 -14.40
CA ASP A 304 -3.01 4.77 -15.14
C ASP A 304 -3.09 6.28 -14.95
N GLN A 305 -4.30 6.84 -14.90
CA GLN A 305 -4.48 8.26 -14.60
C GLN A 305 -4.07 8.61 -13.16
N ILE A 306 -4.35 7.75 -12.17
CA ILE A 306 -3.88 7.94 -10.79
C ILE A 306 -2.35 7.92 -10.76
N PHE A 307 -1.71 6.91 -11.36
CA PHE A 307 -0.24 6.81 -11.41
C PHE A 307 0.39 8.04 -12.07
N ALA A 308 -0.16 8.51 -13.20
CA ALA A 308 0.32 9.71 -13.87
C ALA A 308 0.17 10.97 -13.02
N LYS A 309 -0.96 11.15 -12.32
CA LYS A 309 -1.19 12.30 -11.44
C LYS A 309 -0.27 12.29 -10.22
N VAL A 310 -0.10 11.14 -9.58
CA VAL A 310 0.78 10.97 -8.41
C VAL A 310 2.25 11.17 -8.80
N GLY A 311 2.69 10.55 -9.90
CA GLY A 311 4.05 10.70 -10.41
C GLY A 311 4.35 12.14 -10.82
N GLY A 312 3.42 12.78 -11.53
CA GLY A 312 3.54 14.19 -11.92
C GLY A 312 3.57 15.16 -10.73
N TYR A 313 2.80 14.87 -9.67
CA TYR A 313 2.84 15.65 -8.43
C TYR A 313 4.22 15.58 -7.74
N ILE A 314 4.77 14.37 -7.58
CA ILE A 314 6.08 14.18 -6.92
C ILE A 314 7.19 14.83 -7.74
N LEU A 315 7.19 14.65 -9.06
CA LEU A 315 8.17 15.28 -9.95
C LEU A 315 8.04 16.81 -9.90
N GLY A 316 6.81 17.33 -9.92
CA GLY A 316 6.58 18.76 -9.80
C GLY A 316 7.08 19.31 -8.46
N ASN A 317 6.85 18.59 -7.36
CA ASN A 317 7.36 18.97 -6.05
C ASN A 317 8.89 18.94 -6.00
N LEU A 318 9.55 17.95 -6.61
CA LEU A 318 11.02 17.93 -6.73
C LEU A 318 11.55 19.16 -7.47
N VAL A 319 10.90 19.57 -8.57
CA VAL A 319 11.28 20.78 -9.32
C VAL A 319 11.07 22.04 -8.47
N ILE A 320 9.94 22.13 -7.77
CA ILE A 320 9.65 23.23 -6.85
C ILE A 320 10.73 23.32 -5.78
N SER A 321 11.06 22.22 -5.11
CA SER A 321 12.07 22.19 -4.05
C SER A 321 13.45 22.57 -4.53
N VAL A 322 13.83 22.21 -5.77
CA VAL A 322 15.08 22.69 -6.39
C VAL A 322 15.05 24.20 -6.62
N ILE A 323 13.94 24.75 -7.13
CA ILE A 323 13.79 26.20 -7.32
C ILE A 323 13.86 26.93 -5.97
N THR A 324 13.12 26.45 -4.96
CA THR A 324 13.13 26.98 -3.59
C THR A 324 14.55 26.97 -3.02
N ALA A 325 15.27 25.85 -3.16
CA ALA A 325 16.66 25.73 -2.70
C ALA A 325 17.60 26.74 -3.39
N VAL A 326 17.49 26.92 -4.71
CA VAL A 326 18.31 27.90 -5.45
C VAL A 326 18.01 29.32 -4.99
N LEU A 327 16.73 29.68 -4.82
CA LEU A 327 16.34 31.00 -4.32
C LEU A 327 16.85 31.23 -2.90
N THR A 328 16.73 30.25 -2.01
CA THR A 328 17.28 30.30 -0.66
C THR A 328 18.81 30.39 -0.68
N PHE A 329 19.50 29.65 -1.53
CA PHE A 329 20.96 29.72 -1.66
C PHE A 329 21.42 31.13 -2.03
N ILE A 330 20.78 31.74 -3.03
CA ILE A 330 21.08 33.11 -3.46
C ILE A 330 20.81 34.10 -2.32
N TRP A 331 19.69 33.95 -1.61
CA TRP A 331 19.37 34.79 -0.45
C TRP A 331 20.47 34.71 0.63
N LEU A 332 20.88 33.50 0.99
CA LEU A 332 21.90 33.30 2.03
C LEU A 332 23.27 33.84 1.64
N LEU A 333 23.64 33.79 0.36
CA LEU A 333 24.84 34.43 -0.15
C LEU A 333 24.78 35.96 -0.07
N ILE A 334 23.64 36.57 -0.34
CA ILE A 334 23.48 38.03 -0.31
C ILE A 334 23.66 38.59 1.12
N PHE A 335 23.25 37.83 2.13
CA PHE A 335 23.29 38.24 3.54
C PHE A 335 24.46 37.61 4.33
N ASP A 336 25.41 36.99 3.64
CA ASP A 336 26.58 36.32 4.23
C ASP A 336 26.23 35.37 5.40
N VAL A 337 25.13 34.62 5.25
CA VAL A 337 24.72 33.64 6.25
C VAL A 337 25.65 32.41 6.15
N PRO A 338 26.18 31.89 7.27
CA PRO A 338 27.07 30.74 7.27
C PRO A 338 26.49 29.52 6.56
N ASP A 339 27.36 28.75 5.92
CA ASP A 339 27.05 27.46 5.28
C ASP A 339 25.84 27.53 4.30
N PRO A 340 25.79 28.49 3.35
CA PRO A 340 24.62 28.75 2.52
C PRO A 340 24.25 27.54 1.65
N LEU A 341 25.25 26.79 1.16
CA LEU A 341 25.04 25.57 0.38
C LEU A 341 24.40 24.46 1.21
N LEU A 342 24.84 24.31 2.46
CA LEU A 342 24.28 23.30 3.35
C LEU A 342 22.82 23.60 3.66
N LEU A 343 22.54 24.85 4.04
CA LEU A 343 21.20 25.29 4.41
C LEU A 343 20.23 25.23 3.23
N SER A 344 20.67 25.58 2.01
CA SER A 344 19.81 25.50 0.83
C SER A 344 19.46 24.07 0.44
N VAL A 345 20.42 23.14 0.55
CA VAL A 345 20.14 21.71 0.34
C VAL A 345 19.23 21.16 1.43
N LEU A 346 19.43 21.57 2.69
CA LEU A 346 18.51 21.22 3.78
C LEU A 346 17.09 21.70 3.49
N VAL A 347 16.93 22.94 2.99
CA VAL A 347 15.64 23.49 2.56
C VAL A 347 15.06 22.64 1.43
N ALA A 348 15.84 22.26 0.42
CA ALA A 348 15.40 21.37 -0.66
C ALA A 348 14.84 20.04 -0.14
N VAL A 349 15.54 19.42 0.82
CA VAL A 349 15.15 18.13 1.40
C VAL A 349 13.89 18.25 2.25
N LEU A 350 13.81 19.29 3.08
CA LEU A 350 12.64 19.52 3.93
C LEU A 350 11.41 19.87 3.09
N ASP A 351 11.57 20.72 2.08
CA ASP A 351 10.50 21.17 1.18
C ASP A 351 9.88 20.02 0.36
N LEU A 352 10.56 18.88 0.26
CA LEU A 352 10.01 17.66 -0.32
C LEU A 352 8.79 17.11 0.47
N ILE A 353 8.63 17.53 1.73
CA ILE A 353 7.49 17.21 2.60
C ILE A 353 6.49 18.37 2.52
N PRO A 354 5.40 18.25 1.73
CA PRO A 354 4.53 19.38 1.46
C PRO A 354 3.86 19.93 2.73
N ALA A 355 3.60 21.24 2.73
CA ALA A 355 2.98 22.03 3.81
C ALA A 355 3.78 22.17 5.12
N VAL A 356 4.56 21.15 5.52
CA VAL A 356 5.33 21.17 6.78
C VAL A 356 6.79 21.54 6.54
N GLY A 357 7.35 21.06 5.44
CA GLY A 357 8.77 21.18 5.08
C GLY A 357 9.29 22.60 5.04
N SER A 358 8.64 23.45 4.27
CA SER A 358 9.01 24.86 4.08
C SER A 358 8.96 25.67 5.38
N THR A 359 8.02 25.35 6.28
CA THR A 359 7.91 26.02 7.59
C THR A 359 9.07 25.63 8.50
N ILE A 360 9.37 24.33 8.59
CA ILE A 360 10.53 23.85 9.37
C ILE A 360 11.82 24.42 8.79
N ALA A 361 11.97 24.40 7.47
CA ALA A 361 13.14 24.95 6.78
C ALA A 361 13.30 26.45 7.07
N GLY A 362 12.23 27.24 6.96
CA GLY A 362 12.25 28.66 7.26
C GLY A 362 12.63 28.97 8.70
N VAL A 363 12.14 28.19 9.67
CA VAL A 363 12.52 28.32 11.08
C VAL A 363 14.00 28.02 11.28
N VAL A 364 14.50 26.90 10.73
CA VAL A 364 15.91 26.52 10.86
C VAL A 364 16.83 27.59 10.25
N VAL A 365 16.50 28.06 9.04
CA VAL A 365 17.30 29.08 8.37
C VAL A 365 17.23 30.43 9.09
N ALA A 366 16.07 30.80 9.64
CA ALA A 366 15.94 32.02 10.46
C ALA A 366 16.78 31.93 11.76
N LEU A 367 16.83 30.77 12.41
CA LEU A 367 17.68 30.56 13.58
C LEU A 367 19.17 30.70 13.26
N VAL A 368 19.62 30.20 12.11
CA VAL A 368 21.01 30.40 11.68
C VAL A 368 21.27 31.86 11.28
N ALA A 369 20.33 32.52 10.61
CA ALA A 369 20.42 33.94 10.27
C ALA A 369 20.54 34.84 11.52
N LEU A 370 20.01 34.41 12.67
CA LEU A 370 20.13 35.11 13.95
C LEU A 370 21.56 35.20 14.46
N THR A 371 22.43 34.26 14.06
CA THR A 371 23.85 34.31 14.39
C THR A 371 24.58 35.46 13.68
N VAL A 372 24.03 35.96 12.56
CA VAL A 372 24.57 37.11 11.83
C VAL A 372 24.07 38.40 12.46
N SER A 373 22.76 38.63 12.47
CA SER A 373 22.13 39.78 13.13
C SER A 373 20.60 39.70 13.17
N LEU A 374 19.98 40.47 14.08
CA LEU A 374 18.52 40.58 14.18
C LEU A 374 17.87 41.11 12.88
N PRO A 375 18.38 42.16 12.21
CA PRO A 375 17.80 42.63 10.95
C PRO A 375 17.84 41.59 9.83
N VAL A 376 18.94 40.83 9.70
CA VAL A 376 19.07 39.75 8.71
C VAL A 376 18.07 38.63 8.99
N THR A 377 17.80 38.32 10.26
CA THR A 377 16.78 37.35 10.67
C THR A 377 15.39 37.79 10.26
N VAL A 378 15.02 39.04 10.56
CA VAL A 378 13.71 39.60 10.20
C VAL A 378 13.54 39.61 8.68
N ALA A 379 14.57 40.04 7.94
CA ALA A 379 14.57 39.99 6.48
C ALA A 379 14.38 38.55 5.95
N THR A 380 15.06 37.58 6.56
CA THR A 380 14.99 36.15 6.18
C THR A 380 13.61 35.57 6.45
N VAL A 381 12.97 35.90 7.58
CA VAL A 381 11.59 35.49 7.87
C VAL A 381 10.63 36.06 6.83
N VAL A 382 10.75 37.35 6.50
CA VAL A 382 9.94 37.99 5.46
C VAL A 382 10.18 37.33 4.10
N PHE A 383 11.43 37.02 3.76
CA PHE A 383 11.78 36.28 2.55
C PHE A 383 11.09 34.93 2.48
N PHE A 384 11.12 34.12 3.55
CA PHE A 384 10.45 32.81 3.57
C PHE A 384 8.93 32.93 3.47
N ILE A 385 8.33 33.96 4.07
CA ILE A 385 6.90 34.24 3.89
C ILE A 385 6.61 34.54 2.42
N VAL A 386 7.35 35.46 1.80
CA VAL A 386 7.18 35.79 0.38
C VAL A 386 7.43 34.59 -0.52
N LEU A 387 8.48 33.80 -0.24
CA LEU A 387 8.82 32.58 -0.97
C LEU A 387 7.69 31.56 -0.86
N ARG A 388 7.07 31.41 0.32
CA ARG A 388 5.92 30.53 0.53
C ARG A 388 4.70 30.98 -0.26
N LEU A 389 4.38 32.28 -0.26
CA LEU A 389 3.31 32.80 -1.11
C LEU A 389 3.63 32.59 -2.60
N PHE A 390 4.87 32.82 -3.01
CA PHE A 390 5.28 32.59 -4.40
C PHE A 390 5.17 31.11 -4.79
N GLU A 391 5.55 30.21 -3.89
CA GLU A 391 5.40 28.77 -4.06
C GLU A 391 3.93 28.39 -4.27
N ASP A 392 3.06 28.77 -3.32
CA ASP A 392 1.66 28.36 -3.29
C ASP A 392 0.83 29.00 -4.43
N TYR A 393 1.10 30.26 -4.79
CA TYR A 393 0.33 31.00 -5.80
C TYR A 393 0.93 30.99 -7.21
N VAL A 394 2.23 30.73 -7.38
CA VAL A 394 2.90 30.80 -8.69
C VAL A 394 3.55 29.47 -9.08
N LEU A 395 4.40 28.90 -8.23
CA LEU A 395 5.15 27.68 -8.60
C LEU A 395 4.24 26.46 -8.68
N VAL A 396 3.44 26.20 -7.65
CA VAL A 396 2.51 25.05 -7.61
C VAL A 396 1.55 25.09 -8.81
N PRO A 397 0.83 26.19 -9.11
CA PRO A 397 -0.09 26.21 -10.24
C PRO A 397 0.60 26.12 -11.61
N ARG A 398 1.85 26.59 -11.76
CA ARG A 398 2.58 26.51 -13.03
C ARG A 398 3.23 25.15 -13.27
N ILE A 399 3.79 24.53 -12.25
CA ILE A 399 4.60 23.30 -12.39
C ILE A 399 3.72 22.06 -12.28
N ILE A 400 2.84 22.01 -11.27
CA ILE A 400 1.96 20.85 -11.04
C ILE A 400 0.66 20.97 -11.86
N GLY A 401 0.24 22.19 -12.19
CA GLY A 401 -0.89 22.46 -13.07
C GLY A 401 -2.27 22.11 -12.46
N ARG A 402 -3.29 21.99 -13.31
CA ARG A 402 -4.69 21.64 -12.93
C ARG A 402 -4.88 20.14 -12.62
N THR A 403 -3.81 19.36 -12.62
CA THR A 403 -3.80 17.90 -12.65
C THR A 403 -4.32 17.28 -11.34
N VAL A 404 -4.19 18.01 -10.22
CA VAL A 404 -4.63 17.58 -8.88
C VAL A 404 -5.31 18.75 -8.16
N ARG A 405 -6.59 19.02 -8.48
CA ARG A 405 -7.40 20.00 -7.75
C ARG A 405 -7.95 19.36 -6.48
N VAL A 406 -7.11 19.23 -5.45
CA VAL A 406 -7.57 18.85 -4.11
C VAL A 406 -7.91 20.14 -3.37
N PRO A 407 -9.16 20.34 -2.91
CA PRO A 407 -9.51 21.52 -2.10
C PRO A 407 -8.62 21.60 -0.86
N ALA A 408 -8.18 22.81 -0.47
CA ALA A 408 -7.25 23.00 0.64
C ALA A 408 -7.73 22.34 1.95
N ILE A 409 -9.05 22.40 2.22
CA ILE A 409 -9.65 21.74 3.38
C ILE A 409 -9.47 20.22 3.36
N VAL A 410 -9.57 19.59 2.18
CA VAL A 410 -9.36 18.14 2.03
C VAL A 410 -7.89 17.79 2.27
N THR A 411 -6.97 18.61 1.76
CA THR A 411 -5.54 18.44 2.02
C THR A 411 -5.21 18.51 3.51
N VAL A 412 -5.69 19.54 4.21
CA VAL A 412 -5.45 19.71 5.66
C VAL A 412 -6.02 18.53 6.44
N VAL A 413 -7.28 18.16 6.18
CA VAL A 413 -7.92 17.02 6.86
C VAL A 413 -7.19 15.71 6.56
N ALA A 414 -6.78 15.48 5.32
CA ALA A 414 -6.02 14.29 4.94
C ALA A 414 -4.66 14.22 5.65
N VAL A 415 -3.92 15.33 5.75
CA VAL A 415 -2.62 15.38 6.45
C VAL A 415 -2.80 15.11 7.93
N LEU A 416 -3.82 15.71 8.57
CA LEU A 416 -4.11 15.48 9.98
C LEU A 416 -4.52 14.03 10.26
N LEU A 417 -5.42 13.45 9.44
CA LEU A 417 -5.84 12.06 9.58
C LEU A 417 -4.70 11.09 9.27
N GLY A 418 -3.94 11.32 8.20
CA GLY A 418 -2.79 10.49 7.83
C GLY A 418 -1.72 10.51 8.93
N GLY A 419 -1.42 11.69 9.46
CA GLY A 419 -0.51 11.87 10.59
C GLY A 419 -0.97 11.14 11.86
N ALA A 420 -2.26 11.22 12.19
CA ALA A 420 -2.83 10.56 13.36
C ALA A 420 -2.86 9.02 13.24
N LEU A 421 -3.16 8.49 12.04
CA LEU A 421 -3.33 7.06 11.82
C LEU A 421 -2.02 6.31 11.57
N LEU A 422 -1.15 6.90 10.76
CA LEU A 422 0.04 6.23 10.19
C LEU A 422 1.33 7.02 10.49
N GLY A 423 1.27 8.01 11.38
CA GLY A 423 2.41 8.83 11.76
C GLY A 423 2.96 9.66 10.61
N PHE A 424 4.28 9.91 10.64
CA PHE A 424 4.97 10.74 9.64
C PHE A 424 4.76 10.25 8.21
N ALA A 425 4.86 8.94 7.96
CA ALA A 425 4.66 8.38 6.64
C ALA A 425 3.22 8.56 6.13
N GLY A 426 2.23 8.49 7.03
CA GLY A 426 0.84 8.80 6.70
C GLY A 426 0.62 10.25 6.29
N ALA A 427 1.22 11.19 7.02
CA ALA A 427 1.16 12.61 6.68
C ALA A 427 1.81 12.89 5.31
N LEU A 428 2.96 12.25 5.01
CA LEU A 428 3.65 12.39 3.73
C LEU A 428 2.80 11.88 2.55
N LEU A 429 2.10 10.76 2.74
CA LEU A 429 1.26 10.14 1.70
C LEU A 429 -0.15 10.76 1.61
N ALA A 430 -0.51 11.68 2.51
CA ALA A 430 -1.88 12.16 2.65
C ALA A 430 -2.44 12.83 1.38
N ILE A 431 -1.69 13.77 0.79
CA ILE A 431 -2.11 14.53 -0.40
C ILE A 431 -2.36 13.63 -1.62
N PRO A 432 -1.41 12.79 -2.04
CA PRO A 432 -1.59 11.91 -3.21
C PRO A 432 -2.68 10.86 -2.97
N VAL A 433 -2.81 10.36 -1.73
CA VAL A 433 -3.91 9.45 -1.38
C VAL A 433 -5.25 10.17 -1.44
N ALA A 434 -5.36 11.39 -0.91
CA ALA A 434 -6.59 12.19 -0.99
C ALA A 434 -6.96 12.51 -2.44
N ALA A 435 -5.99 12.82 -3.29
CA ALA A 435 -6.19 13.02 -4.73
C ALA A 435 -6.71 11.76 -5.42
N ALA A 436 -6.14 10.59 -5.10
CA ALA A 436 -6.59 9.31 -5.64
C ALA A 436 -8.02 8.98 -5.18
N VAL A 437 -8.33 9.17 -3.91
CA VAL A 437 -9.67 8.95 -3.34
C VAL A 437 -10.71 9.86 -4.00
N LEU A 438 -10.41 11.16 -4.12
CA LEU A 438 -11.30 12.11 -4.79
C LEU A 438 -11.54 11.73 -6.25
N LEU A 439 -10.50 11.30 -6.97
CA LEU A 439 -10.62 10.87 -8.36
C LEU A 439 -11.53 9.64 -8.49
N ILE A 440 -11.36 8.65 -7.62
CA ILE A 440 -12.22 7.46 -7.59
C ILE A 440 -13.67 7.90 -7.28
N LEU A 441 -13.87 8.75 -6.29
CA LEU A 441 -15.19 9.21 -5.89
C LEU A 441 -15.90 9.95 -7.03
N SER A 442 -15.20 10.85 -7.73
CA SER A 442 -15.74 11.60 -8.86
C SER A 442 -16.03 10.75 -10.08
N GLU A 443 -15.27 9.67 -10.29
CA GLU A 443 -15.39 8.85 -11.50
C GLU A 443 -16.35 7.66 -11.31
N THR A 444 -16.50 7.14 -10.09
CA THR A 444 -17.34 5.97 -9.82
C THR A 444 -18.60 6.28 -9.04
N VAL A 445 -18.50 7.06 -7.95
CA VAL A 445 -19.61 7.20 -7.01
C VAL A 445 -20.56 8.31 -7.45
N LEU A 446 -20.05 9.50 -7.74
CA LEU A 446 -20.89 10.64 -8.16
C LEU A 446 -21.73 10.33 -9.40
N PRO A 447 -21.18 9.77 -10.50
CA PRO A 447 -21.98 9.47 -11.69
C PRO A 447 -23.05 8.39 -11.41
N SER A 448 -22.78 7.46 -10.48
CA SER A 448 -23.77 6.44 -10.11
C SER A 448 -24.90 6.96 -9.24
N LEU A 449 -24.66 8.06 -8.50
CA LEU A 449 -25.67 8.76 -7.72
C LEU A 449 -26.50 9.68 -8.60
N ASP A 450 -25.88 10.33 -9.58
CA ASP A 450 -26.56 11.24 -10.53
C ASP A 450 -27.42 10.48 -11.56
N GLN A 451 -27.14 9.19 -11.78
CA GLN A 451 -27.91 8.32 -12.68
C GLN A 451 -29.09 7.61 -11.99
N ARG A 452 -29.25 7.76 -10.68
CA ARG A 452 -30.37 7.21 -9.89
C ARG A 452 -31.34 8.32 -9.51
#